data_AF-A0A7L6AZA2-F1
#
_entry.id   AF-A0A7L6AZA2-F1
#
_cell.length_a   1.000
_cell.length_b   1.000
_cell.length_c   1.000
_cell.angle_alpha   90.00
_cell.angle_beta   90.00
_cell.angle_gamma   90.00
#
_symmetry.space_group_name_H-M   'P 1'
#
loop_
_entity.id
_entity.type
_entity.pdbx_description
1 polymer ?
#
loop_
_entity_poly.entity_id
_entity_poly.type
_entity_poly.pdbx_seq_one_letter_code
_entity_poly.pdbx_strand_id
1 'polypeptide(L)'
;MIRLDGRQYGTAPQIAAALGPDITVAMIRNWANPDREPRPLTRIRTGQTVYYPLDEAQAKEAEKYLSGLGRKRRLDERALTAASY
;
A
#
# COMPACT_ATOMS: atom_id res chain seq x y z
N MET A 1 11.25 -8.49 -3.45
CA MET A 1 11.25 -7.04 -3.75
C MET A 1 12.56 -6.68 -4.42
N ILE A 2 12.55 -5.64 -5.25
CA ILE A 2 13.73 -5.09 -5.94
C ILE A 2 13.92 -3.64 -5.50
N ARG A 3 15.14 -3.12 -5.60
CA ARG A 3 15.45 -1.72 -5.29
C ARG A 3 15.89 -1.03 -6.57
N LEU A 4 15.24 0.07 -6.92
CA LEU A 4 15.51 0.87 -8.12
C LEU A 4 15.54 2.34 -7.69
N ASP A 5 16.62 3.06 -8.02
CA ASP A 5 16.81 4.47 -7.68
C ASP A 5 16.52 4.81 -6.20
N GLY A 6 16.95 3.93 -5.29
CA GLY A 6 16.74 4.08 -3.85
C GLY A 6 15.34 3.71 -3.36
N ARG A 7 14.35 3.55 -4.25
CA ARG A 7 12.99 3.12 -3.94
C ARG A 7 12.87 1.60 -3.93
N GLN A 8 12.00 1.10 -3.06
CA GLN A 8 11.72 -0.34 -2.97
C GLN A 8 10.46 -0.67 -3.77
N TYR A 9 10.58 -1.60 -4.70
CA TYR A 9 9.51 -2.09 -5.55
C TYR A 9 9.20 -3.55 -5.24
N GLY A 10 7.92 -3.90 -5.26
CA GLY A 10 7.44 -5.25 -5.01
C GLY A 10 6.29 -5.60 -5.92
N THR A 11 6.05 -6.89 -6.11
CA THR A 11 4.80 -7.33 -6.71
C THR A 11 3.65 -7.04 -5.75
N ALA A 12 2.41 -6.97 -6.25
CA ALA A 12 1.24 -6.74 -5.39
C ALA A 12 1.17 -7.64 -4.13
N PRO A 13 1.45 -8.96 -4.17
CA PRO A 13 1.49 -9.78 -2.95
C PRO A 13 2.65 -9.43 -2.02
N GLN A 14 3.82 -9.04 -2.55
CA GLN A 14 4.94 -8.60 -1.71
C GLN A 14 4.62 -7.27 -1.01
N ILE A 15 4.00 -6.33 -1.72
CA ILE A 15 3.58 -5.04 -1.15
C ILE A 15 2.51 -5.24 -0.09
N ALA A 16 1.50 -6.08 -0.35
CA ALA A 16 0.49 -6.42 0.62
C ALA A 16 1.08 -7.02 1.91
N ALA A 17 1.99 -7.98 1.77
CA ALA A 17 2.68 -8.58 2.92
C ALA A 17 3.54 -7.58 3.71
N ALA A 18 4.13 -6.59 3.03
CA ALA A 18 4.97 -5.57 3.68
C ALA A 18 4.15 -4.49 4.40
N LEU A 19 2.95 -4.16 3.89
CA LEU A 19 2.07 -3.17 4.49
C LEU A 19 1.30 -3.73 5.69
N GLY A 20 0.91 -5.00 5.63
CA GLY A 20 0.26 -5.69 6.74
C GLY A 20 -0.98 -6.49 6.32
N PRO A 21 -1.56 -7.25 7.26
CA PRO A 21 -2.60 -8.24 6.97
C PRO A 21 -3.90 -7.64 6.43
N ASP A 22 -4.18 -6.37 6.72
CA ASP A 22 -5.39 -5.69 6.26
C ASP A 22 -5.36 -5.29 4.78
N ILE A 23 -4.16 -5.29 4.18
CA ILE A 23 -3.94 -4.90 2.80
C ILE A 23 -3.99 -6.13 1.91
N THR A 24 -4.85 -6.06 0.90
CA THR A 24 -5.02 -7.14 -0.07
C THR A 24 -4.38 -6.79 -1.41
N VAL A 25 -4.00 -7.82 -2.16
CA VAL A 25 -3.52 -7.70 -3.55
C VAL A 25 -4.51 -6.92 -4.42
N ALA A 26 -5.81 -7.13 -4.22
CA ALA A 26 -6.86 -6.42 -4.93
C ALA A 26 -6.85 -4.92 -4.63
N MET A 27 -6.57 -4.51 -3.38
CA MET A 27 -6.43 -3.10 -3.03
C MET A 27 -5.25 -2.45 -3.72
N ILE A 28 -4.08 -3.10 -3.74
CA ILE A 28 -2.90 -2.58 -4.45
C ILE A 28 -3.21 -2.41 -5.95
N ARG A 29 -3.89 -3.38 -6.56
CA ARG A 29 -4.30 -3.29 -7.97
C ARG A 29 -5.31 -2.17 -8.22
N ASN A 30 -6.26 -1.98 -7.32
CA ASN A 30 -7.22 -0.88 -7.40
C ASN A 30 -6.55 0.48 -7.24
N TRP A 31 -5.58 0.59 -6.32
CA TRP A 31 -4.81 1.82 -6.13
C TRP A 31 -3.96 2.18 -7.35
N ALA A 32 -3.57 1.20 -8.16
CA ALA A 32 -2.86 1.41 -9.42
C ALA A 32 -3.79 1.61 -10.64
N ASN A 33 -5.11 1.63 -10.45
CA ASN A 33 -6.07 1.80 -11.53
C ASN A 33 -6.45 3.28 -11.70
N PRO A 34 -6.12 3.91 -12.85
CA PRO A 34 -6.41 5.32 -13.08
C PRO A 34 -7.92 5.64 -13.14
N ASP A 35 -8.78 4.68 -13.48
CA ASP A 35 -10.23 4.88 -13.51
C ASP A 35 -10.85 4.89 -12.12
N ARG A 36 -10.13 4.37 -11.11
CA ARG A 36 -10.63 4.23 -9.73
C ARG A 36 -9.97 5.18 -8.75
N GLU A 37 -8.73 5.59 -9.00
CA GLU A 37 -8.03 6.52 -8.14
C GLU A 37 -7.63 7.81 -8.87
N PRO A 38 -7.93 8.99 -8.29
CA PRO A 38 -7.51 10.27 -8.85
C PRO A 38 -5.99 10.45 -8.85
N ARG A 39 -5.28 9.71 -7.98
CA ARG A 39 -3.82 9.60 -7.95
C ARG A 39 -3.45 8.11 -7.89
N PRO A 40 -3.29 7.45 -9.03
CA PRO A 40 -2.96 6.03 -9.07
C PRO A 40 -1.49 5.79 -8.73
N LEU A 41 -1.19 4.61 -8.17
CA LEU A 41 0.20 4.18 -7.93
C LEU A 41 0.97 4.07 -9.24
N THR A 42 2.25 4.46 -9.19
CA THR A 42 3.19 4.17 -10.27
C THR A 42 3.32 2.66 -10.41
N ARG A 43 3.23 2.14 -11.64
CA ARG A 43 3.46 0.72 -11.94
C ARG A 43 4.59 0.58 -12.95
N ILE A 44 5.55 -0.27 -12.64
CA ILE A 44 6.61 -0.64 -13.59
C ILE A 44 6.37 -2.08 -14.03
N ARG A 45 6.57 -2.33 -15.32
CA ARG A 45 6.41 -3.67 -15.89
C ARG A 45 7.77 -4.18 -16.33
N THR A 46 8.17 -5.33 -15.79
CA THR A 46 9.40 -6.02 -16.19
C THR A 46 8.99 -7.40 -16.69
N GLY A 47 9.00 -7.56 -18.02
CA GLY A 47 8.44 -8.74 -18.68
C GLY A 47 6.94 -8.91 -18.40
N GLN A 48 6.56 -10.07 -17.87
CA GLN A 48 5.17 -10.36 -17.50
C GLN A 48 4.80 -9.88 -16.09
N THR A 49 5.77 -9.42 -15.29
CA THR A 49 5.55 -9.05 -13.89
C THR A 49 5.36 -7.54 -13.74
N VAL A 50 4.38 -7.15 -12.94
CA VAL A 50 4.13 -5.74 -12.56
C VAL A 50 4.63 -5.53 -11.14
N TYR A 51 5.41 -4.48 -10.95
CA TYR A 51 5.89 -4.04 -9.65
C TYR A 51 5.34 -2.66 -9.30
N TYR A 52 5.14 -2.45 -8.00
CA TYR A 52 4.60 -1.25 -7.40
C TYR A 52 5.59 -0.74 -6.35
N PRO A 53 5.77 0.58 -6.22
CA PRO A 53 6.61 1.19 -5.18
C PRO A 53 5.96 1.03 -3.81
N LEU A 54 6.76 0.66 -2.82
CA LEU A 54 6.31 0.48 -1.43
C LEU A 54 5.99 1.83 -0.76
N ASP A 55 6.80 2.86 -1.02
CA ASP A 55 6.64 4.19 -0.44
C ASP A 55 5.31 4.84 -0.85
N GLU A 56 4.96 4.78 -2.15
CA GLU A 56 3.67 5.31 -2.60
C GLU A 56 2.51 4.49 -2.04
N ALA A 57 2.66 3.16 -1.93
CA ALA A 57 1.62 2.31 -1.36
C ALA A 57 1.39 2.61 0.14
N GLN A 58 2.46 2.89 0.90
CA GLN A 58 2.38 3.35 2.29
C GLN A 58 1.69 4.71 2.40
N ALA A 59 2.07 5.67 1.55
CA ALA A 59 1.45 7.00 1.53
C ALA A 59 -0.05 6.90 1.21
N LYS A 60 -0.41 6.03 0.26
CA LYS A 60 -1.81 5.78 -0.12
C LYS A 60 -2.60 5.14 1.01
N GLU A 61 -2.00 4.19 1.73
CA GLU A 61 -2.61 3.60 2.91
C GLU A 61 -2.85 4.65 4.01
N ALA A 62 -1.85 5.48 4.32
CA ALA A 62 -2.00 6.55 5.29
C ALA A 62 -3.10 7.54 4.89
N GLU A 63 -3.16 7.95 3.61
CA GLU A 63 -4.22 8.82 3.07
C GLU A 63 -5.62 8.17 3.23
N LYS A 64 -5.76 6.88 2.90
CA LYS A 64 -7.05 6.16 3.01
C LYS A 64 -7.44 5.86 4.46
N TYR A 65 -6.46 5.66 5.35
CA TYR A 65 -6.68 5.50 6.78
C TYR A 65 -7.17 6.82 7.41
N LEU A 66 -6.50 7.93 7.10
CA LEU A 66 -6.85 9.26 7.62
C LEU A 66 -8.17 9.79 7.06
N SER A 67 -8.49 9.49 5.81
CA SER A 67 -9.74 9.96 5.18
C SER A 67 -11.00 9.24 5.66
N GLY A 68 -10.90 8.19 6.49
CA GLY A 68 -12.06 7.42 6.98
C GLY A 68 -12.86 6.69 5.89
N LEU A 69 -12.41 6.76 4.62
CA LEU A 69 -12.99 6.13 3.43
C LEU A 69 -12.47 4.71 3.20
N GLY A 70 -11.45 4.28 3.95
CA GLY A 70 -11.07 2.87 4.05
C GLY A 70 -12.04 2.09 4.94
N ARG A 71 -12.18 0.77 4.70
CA ARG A 71 -12.82 -0.13 5.68
C ARG A 71 -12.27 0.20 7.07
N LYS A 72 -13.13 0.30 8.09
CA LYS A 72 -12.75 0.28 9.51
C LYS A 72 -12.02 -1.03 9.80
N ARG A 73 -10.75 -1.10 9.42
CA ARG A 73 -9.85 -2.19 9.74
C ARG A 73 -9.66 -2.13 11.23
N ARG A 74 -9.67 -3.31 11.86
CA ARG A 74 -9.68 -3.41 13.32
C ARG A 74 -8.57 -2.52 13.84
N LEU A 75 -8.97 -1.63 14.73
CA LEU A 75 -8.10 -0.80 15.52
C LEU A 75 -7.23 -1.76 16.34
N ASP A 76 -6.14 -2.25 15.78
CA ASP A 76 -5.18 -3.08 16.51
C ASP A 76 -4.57 -2.20 17.62
N GLU A 77 -4.76 -2.67 18.85
CA GLU A 77 -4.40 -2.13 20.17
C GLU A 77 -2.97 -1.55 20.33
N ARG A 78 -2.13 -1.61 19.29
CA ARG A 78 -0.75 -1.11 19.30
C ARG A 78 -0.63 0.41 19.26
N ALA A 79 -1.56 1.13 18.63
CA ALA A 79 -1.47 2.59 18.56
C ALA A 79 -1.85 3.29 19.88
N LEU A 80 -2.67 2.65 20.73
CA LEU A 80 -3.10 3.22 22.01
C LEU A 80 -2.08 2.98 23.14
N THR A 81 -1.23 1.94 23.03
CA THR A 81 -0.23 1.59 24.05
C THR A 81 0.98 2.54 24.03
N ALA A 82 1.26 3.21 22.90
CA ALA A 82 2.38 4.15 22.77
C ALA A 82 2.09 5.56 23.33
N ALA A 83 0.85 5.84 23.73
CA ALA A 83 0.44 7.12 24.32
C ALA A 83 0.24 7.07 25.85
N SER A 84 0.64 5.97 26.49
CA SER A 84 0.64 5.83 27.95
C SER A 84 2.04 5.50 28.44
N TYR A 85 2.89 6.53 28.51
CA TYR A 85 4.06 6.56 29.40
C TYR A 85 4.33 7.99 29.84
#